data_AF-A0A0T5Z329-F1
#
_entry.id   AF-A0A0T5Z329-F1
#
_cell.length_a   1.000
_cell.length_b   1.000
_cell.length_c   1.000
_cell.angle_alpha   90.00
_cell.angle_beta   90.00
_cell.angle_gamma   90.00
#
_symmetry.space_group_name_H-M   'P 1'
#
loop_
_entity.id
_entity.type
_entity.pdbx_description
1 polymer ?
#
loop_
_entity_poly.entity_id
_entity_poly.type
_entity_poly.pdbx_seq_one_letter_code
_entity_poly.pdbx_strand_id
1 'polypeptide(L)' 'YGAQYYEVELEGSAFGYAVNHSAATYLIAPDGELRFIFPHETPPEVLLQAVRHLNAGN' A
#
# COMPACT_ATOMS: atom_id res chain seq x y z
N TYR A 1 -14.40 -11.56 -11.65
CA TYR A 1 -13.21 -10.78 -11.30
C TYR A 1 -13.61 -9.32 -11.35
N GLY A 2 -13.34 -8.52 -10.32
CA GLY A 2 -13.69 -7.10 -10.28
C GLY A 2 -12.58 -6.33 -9.57
N ALA A 3 -12.31 -5.10 -10.01
CA ALA A 3 -11.33 -4.22 -9.39
C ALA A 3 -12.07 -3.02 -8.79
N GLN A 4 -11.82 -2.72 -7.51
CA GLN A 4 -12.24 -1.47 -6.90
C GLN A 4 -11.17 -0.42 -7.17
N TYR A 5 -11.58 0.73 -7.70
CA TYR A 5 -10.70 1.87 -7.92
C TYR A 5 -11.45 3.16 -7.61
N TYR A 6 -10.71 4.24 -7.40
CA TYR A 6 -11.27 5.57 -7.22
C TYR A 6 -10.93 6.41 -8.43
N GLU A 7 -11.93 7.07 -9.00
CA GLU A 7 -11.75 8.06 -10.05
C GLU A 7 -11.38 9.41 -9.43
N VAL A 8 -10.55 10.16 -10.15
CA VAL A 8 -10.22 11.54 -9.86
C VAL A 8 -10.56 12.34 -11.12
N GLU A 9 -11.49 13.28 -11.03
CA GLU A 9 -11.86 14.13 -12.16
C GLU A 9 -10.62 14.82 -12.72
N LEU A 10 -10.43 14.69 -14.05
CA LEU A 10 -9.27 15.26 -14.72
C LEU A 10 -9.71 15.77 -16.10
N GLU A 11 -10.01 17.06 -16.15
CA GLU A 11 -10.42 17.73 -17.37
C GLU A 11 -9.31 17.65 -18.44
N GLY A 12 -9.69 17.31 -19.67
CA GLY A 12 -8.75 17.10 -20.77
C GLY A 12 -8.10 15.71 -20.80
N SER A 13 -8.37 14.82 -19.84
CA SER A 13 -8.06 13.40 -20.00
C SER A 13 -8.99 12.77 -21.05
N ALA A 14 -8.52 11.74 -21.76
CA ALA A 14 -9.33 11.05 -22.77
C ALA A 14 -10.62 10.41 -22.22
N PHE A 15 -10.66 10.13 -20.91
CA PHE A 15 -11.79 9.50 -20.22
C PHE A 15 -12.55 10.48 -19.30
N GLY A 16 -12.10 11.73 -19.16
CA GLY A 16 -12.66 12.70 -18.22
C GLY A 16 -12.23 12.51 -16.75
N TYR A 17 -11.50 11.42 -16.45
CA TYR A 17 -10.93 11.15 -15.14
C TYR A 17 -9.56 10.47 -15.25
N ALA A 18 -8.84 10.44 -14.14
CA ALA A 18 -7.68 9.58 -13.88
C ALA A 18 -8.01 8.59 -12.77
N VAL A 19 -7.27 7.48 -12.71
CA VAL A 19 -7.39 6.53 -11.60
C VAL A 19 -6.49 6.96 -10.45
N ASN A 20 -7.01 6.93 -9.23
CA ASN A 20 -6.21 7.15 -8.05
C ASN A 20 -5.23 5.97 -7.86
N HIS A 21 -3.94 6.23 -8.10
CA HIS A 21 -2.85 5.26 -7.95
C HIS A 21 -2.24 5.23 -6.55
N SER A 22 -2.94 5.73 -5.53
CA SER A 22 -2.52 5.55 -4.14
C SER A 22 -2.34 4.07 -3.85
N ALA A 23 -1.19 3.72 -3.27
CA ALA A 23 -0.88 2.36 -2.86
C ALA A 23 -0.77 2.27 -1.34
N ALA A 24 -1.03 1.08 -0.81
CA ALA A 24 -0.69 0.72 0.55
C ALA A 24 0.15 -0.56 0.52
N THR A 25 1.16 -0.65 1.38
CA THR A 25 1.96 -1.87 1.53
C THR A 25 1.53 -2.59 2.82
N TYR A 26 1.22 -3.88 2.71
CA TYR A 26 0.80 -4.71 3.84
C TYR A 26 1.95 -5.62 4.25
N LEU A 27 2.31 -5.61 5.54
CA LEU A 27 3.28 -6.54 6.10
C LEU A 27 2.54 -7.61 6.92
N ILE A 28 2.56 -8.83 6.40
CA ILE A 28 1.88 -10.00 6.96
C ILE A 28 2.95 -10.93 7.53
N ALA A 29 2.75 -11.40 8.76
CA ALA A 29 3.65 -12.33 9.43
C ALA A 29 3.51 -13.76 8.87
N PRO A 30 4.47 -14.67 9.13
CA PRO A 30 4.42 -16.05 8.61
C PRO A 30 3.20 -16.87 9.04
N ASP A 31 2.58 -16.51 10.16
CA ASP A 31 1.32 -17.11 10.65
C ASP A 31 0.07 -16.57 9.94
N GLY A 32 0.25 -15.62 9.01
CA GLY A 32 -0.83 -14.97 8.27
C GLY A 32 -1.41 -13.74 8.97
N GLU A 33 -0.89 -13.32 10.13
CA GLU A 33 -1.37 -12.13 10.83
C GLU A 33 -0.94 -10.85 10.11
N LEU A 34 -1.87 -9.92 9.88
CA LEU A 34 -1.55 -8.58 9.39
C LEU A 34 -0.92 -7.76 10.52
N ARG A 35 0.34 -7.36 10.34
CA ARG A 35 1.11 -6.67 11.38
C ARG A 35 1.16 -5.17 11.16
N PHE A 36 1.35 -4.74 9.92
CA PHE A 36 1.44 -3.31 9.58
C PHE A 36 0.82 -3.01 8.22
N ILE A 37 0.28 -1.80 8.10
CA ILE A 37 -0.12 -1.19 6.83
C ILE A 37 0.69 0.10 6.69
N PHE A 38 1.36 0.26 5.57
CA PHE A 38 2.19 1.41 5.27
C PHE A 38 1.51 2.26 4.18
N PRO A 39 1.35 3.58 4.42
CA PRO A 39 0.91 4.50 3.38
C PRO A 39 1.87 4.49 2.18
N HIS A 40 1.36 4.94 1.03
CA HIS A 40 2.18 5.29 -0.12
C HIS A 40 3.36 6.18 0.30
N GLU A 41 4.51 6.01 -0.35
CA GLU A 41 5.76 6.75 -0.05
C GLU A 41 6.33 6.57 1.36
N THR A 42 5.95 5.50 2.07
CA THR A 42 6.66 5.13 3.30
C THR A 42 8.16 4.92 3.00
N PRO A 43 9.08 5.59 3.72
CA PRO A 43 10.51 5.45 3.47
C PRO A 43 10.99 3.99 3.61
N PRO A 44 11.89 3.52 2.73
CA PRO A 44 12.38 2.13 2.78
C PRO A 44 12.99 1.74 4.13
N GLU A 45 13.61 2.69 4.83
CA GLU A 45 14.21 2.47 6.14
C GLU A 45 13.16 2.09 7.18
N VAL A 46 11.97 2.70 7.11
CA VAL A 46 10.84 2.38 8.01
C VAL A 46 10.34 0.97 7.76
N LEU A 47 10.20 0.57 6.48
CA LEU A 47 9.83 -0.79 6.10
C LEU A 47 10.85 -1.81 6.62
N LEU A 48 12.14 -1.53 6.45
CA LEU A 48 13.23 -2.39 6.92
C LEU A 48 13.19 -2.56 8.44
N GLN A 49 12.95 -1.49 9.20
CA GLN A 49 12.83 -1.60 10.65
C GLN A 49 11.63 -2.45 11.06
N ALA A 50 10.48 -2.31 10.37
CA ALA A 50 9.31 -3.13 10.67
C ALA A 50 9.56 -4.63 10.41
N VAL A 51 10.21 -4.97 9.30
CA VAL A 51 10.59 -6.36 8.99
C VAL A 51 11.55 -6.92 10.06
N ARG A 52 12.56 -6.14 10.46
CA ARG A 52 13.50 -6.54 11.52
C ARG A 52 12.80 -6.72 12.86
N HIS A 53 11.87 -5.83 13.20
CA HIS A 53 11.06 -5.93 14.42
C HIS A 53 10.26 -7.24 14.45
N LEU A 54 9.62 -7.61 13.35
CA LEU A 54 8.91 -8.89 13.26
C LEU A 54 9.84 -10.10 13.43
N ASN A 55 11.01 -10.07 12.82
CA ASN A 55 11.97 -11.16 12.92
C ASN A 55 12.62 -11.29 14.30
N ALA A 56 12.69 -10.20 15.08
CA ALA A 56 13.27 -10.21 16.42
C ALA A 56 12.28 -10.66 17.51
N GLY A 57 10.97 -10.65 17.21
CA GLY A 57 9.91 -11.07 18.13
C GLY A 57 9.37 -12.49 17.89
N ASN A 58 9.97 -13.23 16.94
CA ASN A 58 9.68 -14.64 16.64
C ASN A 58 10.78 -15.55 17.20
#